data_AF-J9DA37-F1
#
_entry.id   AF-J9DA37-F1
#
_cell.length_a   1.000
_cell.length_b   1.000
_cell.length_c   1.000
_cell.angle_alpha   90.00
_cell.angle_beta   90.00
_cell.angle_gamma   90.00
#
_symmetry.space_group_name_H-M   'P 1'
#
loop_
_entity.id
_entity.type
_entity.pdbx_description
1 polymer ?
#
loop_
_entity_poly.entity_id
_entity_poly.type
_entity_poly.pdbx_seq_one_letter_code
_entity_poly.pdbx_strand_id
1 'polypeptide(L)'
;MKSATIIGMHIKNKTMLLFLAKMYAVTYHIKLANTDRYLIYSSDRVPKLGDKGTADEFEIINLDEPRNKMFKSTKMGSLVLGYEVDSRKVEYTEEVQSSNTTMEMIVYNYDKSEFMIACNQRCLEWCQGCLYFMFNKCNRNNKNMIFNITNTFVPPPPPPPAKPVCKDNKPKPIPYTPPPKVTYNPVSFVNPSPPSYSIVSSPRCMPCESPAPNICYSCSSCSPPPCPCSANRSYGGFY
;
A
#
# COMPACT_ATOMS: atom_id res chain seq x y z
N MET A 1 5.39 -15.32 21.67
CA MET A 1 4.09 -15.15 20.99
C MET A 1 3.06 -14.84 22.07
N LYS A 2 2.59 -13.59 22.20
CA LYS A 2 1.56 -13.23 23.19
C LYS A 2 0.20 -13.54 22.58
N SER A 3 -0.52 -14.46 23.22
CA SER A 3 -1.87 -14.88 22.82
C SER A 3 -2.87 -13.77 23.14
N ALA A 4 -3.59 -13.28 22.14
CA ALA A 4 -4.65 -12.30 22.33
C ALA A 4 -5.92 -13.04 22.79
N THR A 5 -6.23 -12.95 24.09
CA THR A 5 -7.49 -13.41 24.65
C THR A 5 -8.60 -12.44 24.22
N ILE A 6 -9.42 -12.84 23.26
CA ILE A 6 -10.63 -12.11 22.87
C ILE A 6 -11.70 -12.39 23.93
N ILE A 7 -11.84 -11.49 24.89
CA ILE A 7 -12.95 -11.52 25.84
C ILE A 7 -14.23 -11.20 25.07
N GLY A 8 -15.14 -12.16 25.01
CA GLY A 8 -16.45 -12.03 24.39
C GLY A 8 -17.31 -11.02 25.14
N MET A 9 -17.16 -9.73 24.83
CA MET A 9 -18.17 -8.74 25.19
C MET A 9 -19.44 -9.05 24.40
N HIS A 10 -20.56 -9.18 25.10
CA HIS A 10 -21.88 -9.32 24.50
C HIS A 10 -22.29 -7.99 23.85
N ILE A 11 -21.67 -7.67 22.71
CA ILE A 11 -21.86 -6.43 21.97
C ILE A 11 -23.17 -6.56 21.19
N LYS A 12 -24.26 -5.96 21.71
CA LYS A 12 -25.56 -5.87 21.01
C LYS A 12 -25.51 -5.07 19.69
N ASN A 13 -24.35 -4.55 19.29
CA ASN A 13 -24.21 -3.65 18.16
C ASN A 13 -22.98 -4.04 17.32
N LYS A 14 -23.18 -4.92 16.33
CA LYS A 14 -22.13 -5.42 15.40
C LYS A 14 -21.27 -4.28 14.80
N THR A 15 -21.80 -3.07 14.74
CA THR A 15 -21.19 -1.83 14.22
C THR A 15 -19.97 -1.35 15.01
N MET A 16 -19.92 -1.56 16.34
CA MET A 16 -18.78 -1.14 17.17
C MET A 16 -17.56 -2.06 16.99
N LEU A 17 -17.80 -3.32 16.61
CA LEU A 17 -16.79 -4.37 16.48
C LEU A 17 -15.84 -4.13 15.30
N LEU A 18 -16.35 -3.60 14.18
CA LEU A 18 -15.54 -3.32 13.00
C LEU A 18 -14.68 -2.04 13.12
N PHE A 19 -15.15 -1.04 13.87
CA PHE A 19 -14.36 0.18 14.11
C PHE A 19 -13.13 -0.13 14.97
N LEU A 20 -13.30 -1.03 15.96
CA LEU A 20 -12.19 -1.57 16.76
C LEU A 20 -11.23 -2.42 15.91
N ALA A 21 -11.72 -3.15 14.90
CA ALA A 21 -10.87 -3.94 14.01
C ALA A 21 -9.95 -3.09 13.10
N LYS A 22 -10.34 -1.86 12.78
CA LYS A 22 -9.44 -0.91 12.09
C LYS A 22 -8.40 -0.30 13.02
N MET A 23 -8.56 -0.42 14.34
CA MET A 23 -7.62 0.10 15.34
C MET A 23 -6.46 -0.86 15.68
N TYR A 24 -6.28 -1.95 14.94
CA TYR A 24 -5.13 -2.87 15.12
C TYR A 24 -3.84 -2.44 14.39
N ALA A 25 -3.85 -1.33 13.64
CA ALA A 25 -2.60 -0.72 13.19
C ALA A 25 -1.83 -0.11 14.36
N VAL A 26 -0.50 -0.10 14.24
CA VAL A 26 0.41 0.37 15.30
C VAL A 26 0.30 1.90 15.46
N THR A 27 0.21 2.64 14.35
CA THR A 27 0.20 4.10 14.37
C THR A 27 -0.77 4.69 13.33
N TYR A 28 -1.31 5.88 13.61
CA TYR A 28 -2.28 6.58 12.76
C TYR A 28 -1.92 8.05 12.60
N HIS A 29 -2.26 8.63 11.45
CA HIS A 29 -2.41 10.08 11.37
C HIS A 29 -3.86 10.47 11.64
N ILE A 30 -4.06 11.55 12.41
CA ILE A 30 -5.38 12.12 12.67
C ILE A 30 -5.58 13.32 11.73
N LYS A 31 -6.55 13.21 10.83
CA LYS A 31 -6.90 14.20 9.81
C LYS A 31 -8.15 14.96 10.23
N LEU A 32 -8.21 16.27 10.03
CA LEU A 32 -9.48 17.01 10.14
C LEU A 32 -10.32 16.73 8.90
N ALA A 33 -11.49 16.09 9.07
CA ALA A 33 -12.18 15.32 8.03
C ALA A 33 -12.56 16.13 6.78
N ASN A 34 -12.89 17.41 6.94
CA ASN A 34 -13.30 18.31 5.87
C ASN A 34 -12.15 19.11 5.23
N THR A 35 -10.91 18.77 5.54
CA THR A 35 -9.71 19.48 5.05
C THR A 35 -8.64 18.48 4.64
N ASP A 36 -7.55 18.91 4.02
CA ASP A 36 -6.35 18.07 3.82
C ASP A 36 -5.29 18.27 4.91
N ARG A 37 -5.74 18.73 6.09
CA ARG A 37 -4.87 19.06 7.23
C ARG A 37 -4.91 17.97 8.30
N TYR A 38 -3.75 17.76 8.91
CA TYR A 38 -3.51 16.71 9.90
C TYR A 38 -3.06 17.33 11.22
N LEU A 39 -3.33 16.64 12.33
CA LEU A 39 -2.68 16.96 13.60
C LEU A 39 -1.17 16.84 13.43
N ILE A 40 -0.47 17.90 13.79
CA ILE A 40 0.97 17.95 13.83
C ILE A 40 1.45 18.29 15.23
N TYR A 41 2.62 17.76 15.54
CA TYR A 41 3.45 18.23 16.63
C TYR A 41 4.00 19.63 16.31
N SER A 42 4.14 20.45 17.35
CA SER A 42 4.83 21.74 17.33
C SER A 42 5.70 21.85 18.58
N SER A 43 6.86 22.50 18.47
CA SER A 43 7.89 22.57 19.53
C SER A 43 7.43 23.20 20.84
N ASP A 44 6.35 23.96 20.80
CA ASP A 44 5.66 24.53 21.96
C ASP A 44 4.75 23.53 22.69
N ARG A 45 4.77 22.24 22.31
CA ARG A 45 3.89 21.17 22.83
C ARG A 45 2.40 21.43 22.65
N VAL A 46 2.03 22.35 21.74
CA VAL A 46 0.63 22.60 21.40
C VAL A 46 0.33 21.96 20.04
N PRO A 47 -0.61 21.00 19.93
CA PRO A 47 -0.95 20.42 18.64
C PRO A 47 -1.50 21.49 17.69
N LYS A 48 -1.11 21.39 16.42
CA LYS A 48 -1.54 22.30 15.34
C LYS A 48 -2.04 21.51 14.14
N LEU A 49 -2.55 22.22 13.13
CA LEU A 49 -2.86 21.64 11.83
C LEU A 49 -1.74 21.89 10.83
N GLY A 50 -1.28 20.82 10.19
CA GLY A 50 -0.25 20.84 9.14
C GLY A 50 -0.60 19.96 7.96
N ASP A 51 0.35 19.81 7.05
CA ASP A 51 0.21 18.96 5.88
C ASP A 51 0.59 17.51 6.20
N LYS A 52 0.23 16.57 5.33
CA LYS A 52 0.48 15.13 5.55
C LYS A 52 1.96 14.82 5.83
N GLY A 53 2.89 15.50 5.16
CA GLY A 53 4.33 15.29 5.33
C GLY A 53 4.86 15.66 6.72
N THR A 54 4.14 16.52 7.46
CA THR A 54 4.48 16.91 8.83
C THR A 54 3.55 16.27 9.87
N ALA A 55 2.53 15.52 9.43
CA ALA A 55 1.56 14.83 10.27
C ALA A 55 2.23 14.05 11.39
N ASP A 56 1.73 14.23 12.61
CA ASP A 56 2.14 13.40 13.73
C ASP A 56 1.55 11.99 13.58
N GLU A 57 2.23 11.03 14.20
CA GLU A 57 1.81 9.64 14.22
C GLU A 57 1.40 9.29 15.64
N PHE A 58 0.21 8.71 15.78
CA PHE A 58 -0.38 8.41 17.07
C PHE A 58 -0.54 6.92 17.26
N GLU A 59 -0.01 6.40 18.37
CA GLU A 59 -0.42 5.13 18.94
C GLU A 59 -1.70 5.38 19.77
N ILE A 60 -2.78 4.68 19.43
CA ILE A 60 -4.06 4.78 20.15
C ILE A 60 -4.11 3.67 21.19
N ILE A 61 -3.85 4.03 22.45
CA ILE A 61 -3.79 3.09 23.57
C ILE A 61 -5.21 2.88 24.10
N ASN A 62 -5.65 1.62 24.15
CA ASN A 62 -6.89 1.22 24.80
C ASN A 62 -6.68 1.12 26.31
N LEU A 63 -7.52 1.81 27.09
CA LEU A 63 -7.51 1.72 28.55
C LEU A 63 -8.52 0.67 29.05
N ASP A 64 -8.56 0.46 30.37
CA ASP A 64 -9.43 -0.53 31.03
C ASP A 64 -10.90 -0.40 30.63
N GLU A 65 -11.37 0.84 30.45
CA GLU A 65 -12.69 1.11 29.91
C GLU A 65 -12.64 1.12 28.36
N PRO A 66 -13.48 0.32 27.67
CA PRO A 66 -13.43 0.19 26.20
C PRO A 66 -13.63 1.49 25.43
N ARG A 67 -14.23 2.51 26.05
CA ARG A 67 -14.45 3.84 25.46
C ARG A 67 -13.25 4.77 25.61
N ASN A 68 -12.44 4.53 26.64
CA ASN A 68 -11.33 5.38 27.02
C ASN A 68 -10.10 5.03 26.19
N LYS A 69 -9.42 6.08 25.72
CA LYS A 69 -8.28 6.03 24.83
C LYS A 69 -7.26 7.06 25.29
N MET A 70 -5.99 6.78 25.03
CA MET A 70 -4.92 7.77 25.06
C MET A 70 -4.31 7.86 23.67
N PHE A 71 -4.00 9.07 23.23
CA PHE A 71 -3.38 9.33 21.93
C PHE A 71 -1.92 9.68 22.14
N LYS A 72 -1.06 8.68 22.04
CA LYS A 72 0.38 8.82 22.28
C LYS A 72 1.11 9.18 21.00
N SER A 73 1.86 10.28 21.01
CA SER A 73 2.65 10.70 19.86
C SER A 73 3.90 9.83 19.74
N THR A 74 4.12 9.21 18.57
CA THR A 74 5.30 8.39 18.32
C THR A 74 6.54 9.27 18.09
N LYS A 75 6.37 10.51 17.62
CA LYS A 75 7.45 11.48 17.44
C LYS A 75 7.96 12.05 18.75
N MET A 76 7.10 12.12 19.78
CA MET A 76 7.43 12.70 21.08
C MET A 76 7.67 11.67 22.19
N GLY A 77 7.72 10.38 21.87
CA GLY A 77 8.00 9.33 22.85
C GLY A 77 6.86 9.13 23.84
N SER A 78 7.06 9.52 25.11
CA SER A 78 6.10 9.32 26.21
C SER A 78 5.10 10.47 26.38
N LEU A 79 4.86 11.28 25.34
CA LEU A 79 3.87 12.34 25.40
C LEU A 79 2.55 11.92 24.76
N VAL A 80 1.47 12.34 25.37
CA VAL A 80 0.10 12.04 24.97
C VAL A 80 -0.69 13.34 24.79
N LEU A 81 -1.74 13.32 23.97
CA LEU A 81 -2.68 14.43 23.95
C LEU A 81 -3.36 14.54 25.32
N GLY A 82 -3.28 15.73 25.91
CA GLY A 82 -3.89 16.09 27.17
C GLY A 82 -4.75 17.35 27.04
N TYR A 83 -5.69 17.48 27.96
CA TYR A 83 -6.57 18.63 28.11
C TYR A 83 -6.22 19.40 29.38
N GLU A 84 -5.85 20.67 29.23
CA GLU A 84 -5.64 21.55 30.36
C GLU A 84 -6.97 22.23 30.74
N VAL A 85 -7.45 21.95 31.95
CA VAL A 85 -8.81 22.33 32.39
C VAL A 85 -9.00 23.85 32.44
N ASP A 86 -7.99 24.57 32.95
CA ASP A 86 -8.07 26.00 33.20
C ASP A 86 -8.02 26.80 31.90
N SER A 87 -7.05 26.49 31.03
CA SER A 87 -6.87 27.18 29.75
C SER A 87 -7.82 26.68 28.66
N ARG A 88 -8.44 25.50 28.86
CA ARG A 88 -9.22 24.73 27.88
C ARG A 88 -8.44 24.35 26.63
N LYS A 89 -7.12 24.49 26.66
CA LYS A 89 -6.24 24.16 25.53
C LYS A 89 -5.93 22.68 25.54
N VAL A 90 -5.55 22.21 24.37
CA VAL A 90 -4.96 20.89 24.20
C VAL A 90 -3.46 21.06 24.12
N GLU A 91 -2.74 20.17 24.79
CA GLU A 91 -1.30 20.15 24.82
C GLU A 91 -0.79 18.70 24.85
N TYR A 92 0.48 18.52 24.53
CA TYR A 92 1.17 17.25 24.71
C TYR A 92 1.73 17.19 26.14
N THR A 93 1.16 16.31 26.95
CA THR A 93 1.54 16.10 28.36
C THR A 93 2.25 14.77 28.53
N GLU A 94 2.90 14.56 29.68
CA GLU A 94 3.46 13.25 30.01
C GLU A 94 2.36 12.17 30.06
N GLU A 95 2.74 10.94 29.76
CA GLU A 95 1.90 9.73 29.79
C GLU A 95 1.51 9.36 31.23
N VAL A 96 0.62 10.17 31.81
CA VAL A 96 -0.01 9.94 33.10
C VAL A 96 -1.48 9.69 32.83
N GLN A 97 -1.97 8.48 33.13
CA GLN A 97 -3.39 8.16 33.00
C GLN A 97 -4.18 9.00 34.02
N SER A 98 -4.90 10.00 33.52
CA SER A 98 -5.71 10.92 34.31
C SER A 98 -6.98 11.26 33.54
N SER A 99 -7.94 11.93 34.18
CA SER A 99 -9.15 12.43 33.49
C SER A 99 -8.85 13.43 32.37
N ASN A 100 -7.64 14.01 32.36
CA ASN A 100 -7.24 15.05 31.42
C ASN A 100 -6.53 14.47 30.18
N THR A 101 -5.96 13.28 30.29
CA THR A 101 -5.29 12.56 29.19
C THR A 101 -6.15 11.42 28.64
N THR A 102 -7.20 11.06 29.37
CA THR A 102 -8.17 10.06 28.95
C THR A 102 -9.23 10.70 28.04
N MET A 103 -9.34 10.17 26.83
CA MET A 103 -10.26 10.67 25.81
C MET A 103 -11.20 9.56 25.32
N GLU A 104 -12.38 9.93 24.82
CA GLU A 104 -13.33 9.03 24.17
C GLU A 104 -13.33 9.28 22.65
N MET A 105 -13.34 8.21 21.86
CA MET A 105 -13.60 8.29 20.42
C MET A 105 -15.08 8.04 20.14
N ILE A 106 -15.77 9.07 19.66
CA ILE A 106 -17.20 9.01 19.34
C ILE A 106 -17.36 8.88 17.83
N VAL A 107 -17.86 7.73 17.37
CA VAL A 107 -18.11 7.50 15.93
C VAL A 107 -19.16 8.50 15.42
N TYR A 108 -18.82 9.25 14.36
CA TYR A 108 -19.69 10.23 13.72
C TYR A 108 -20.32 9.65 12.44
N ASN A 109 -19.49 9.17 11.52
CA ASN A 109 -19.92 8.51 10.29
C ASN A 109 -19.06 7.28 10.04
N TYR A 110 -19.67 6.11 10.12
CA TYR A 110 -18.97 4.84 10.01
C TYR A 110 -18.40 4.60 8.61
N ASP A 111 -19.18 4.87 7.56
CA ASP A 111 -18.79 4.61 6.17
C ASP A 111 -17.58 5.44 5.76
N LYS A 112 -17.50 6.67 6.26
CA LYS A 112 -16.39 7.59 6.03
C LYS A 112 -15.25 7.46 7.03
N SER A 113 -15.40 6.59 8.04
CA SER A 113 -14.47 6.46 9.18
C SER A 113 -14.26 7.78 9.94
N GLU A 114 -15.30 8.62 10.00
CA GLU A 114 -15.28 9.90 10.70
C GLU A 114 -15.68 9.73 12.17
N PHE A 115 -15.00 10.44 13.06
CA PHE A 115 -15.24 10.41 14.50
C PHE A 115 -14.96 11.78 15.14
N MET A 116 -15.40 11.94 16.38
CA MET A 116 -15.06 13.06 17.24
C MET A 116 -14.17 12.55 18.38
N ILE A 117 -13.22 13.37 18.83
CA ILE A 117 -12.43 13.10 20.04
C ILE A 117 -13.06 13.89 21.17
N ALA A 118 -13.39 13.23 22.28
CA ALA A 118 -14.05 13.85 23.41
C ALA A 118 -13.25 13.66 24.70
N CYS A 119 -13.34 14.64 25.59
CA CYS A 119 -12.80 14.60 26.95
C CYS A 119 -13.78 15.36 27.85
N ASN A 120 -14.19 14.77 28.98
CA ASN A 120 -15.11 15.40 29.94
C ASN A 120 -16.38 16.02 29.29
N GLN A 121 -17.05 15.25 28.42
CA GLN A 121 -18.28 15.64 27.68
C GLN A 121 -18.11 16.84 26.72
N ARG A 122 -16.86 17.21 26.42
CA ARG A 122 -16.50 18.21 25.42
C ARG A 122 -15.78 17.54 24.27
N CYS A 123 -15.85 18.13 23.10
CA CYS A 123 -15.23 17.62 21.90
C CYS A 123 -14.09 18.52 21.44
N LEU A 124 -13.03 17.90 20.97
CA LEU A 124 -11.88 18.54 20.36
C LEU A 124 -12.34 19.34 19.15
N GLU A 125 -11.99 20.61 19.10
CA GLU A 125 -12.31 21.54 18.03
C GLU A 125 -11.06 22.28 17.58
N TRP A 126 -10.86 22.36 16.26
CA TRP A 126 -9.90 23.30 15.68
C TRP A 126 -10.49 24.72 15.63
N CYS A 127 -9.93 25.67 16.41
CA CYS A 127 -10.29 27.07 16.27
C CYS A 127 -9.51 27.71 15.10
N GLN A 128 -10.17 27.90 13.96
CA GLN A 128 -9.54 28.51 12.78
C GLN A 128 -9.06 29.95 13.03
N GLY A 129 -9.80 30.75 13.81
CA GLY A 129 -9.40 32.13 14.13
C GLY A 129 -8.25 32.22 15.14
N CYS A 130 -8.10 31.20 15.99
CA CYS A 130 -7.11 31.18 17.07
C CYS A 130 -5.87 30.35 16.72
N LEU A 131 -5.96 29.48 15.71
CA LEU A 131 -4.92 28.56 15.26
C LEU A 131 -4.44 27.54 16.31
N TYR A 132 -5.35 27.09 17.19
CA TYR A 132 -5.08 26.02 18.16
C TYR A 132 -6.32 25.14 18.40
N PHE A 133 -6.08 23.98 19.02
CA PHE A 133 -7.15 23.07 19.45
C PHE A 133 -7.66 23.39 20.85
N MET A 134 -8.98 23.29 21.03
CA MET A 134 -9.65 23.46 22.31
C MET A 134 -10.76 22.41 22.47
N PHE A 135 -11.17 22.15 23.71
CA PHE A 135 -12.34 21.32 23.97
C PHE A 135 -13.57 22.20 24.22
N ASN A 136 -14.55 22.09 23.32
CA ASN A 136 -15.81 22.83 23.36
C ASN A 136 -17.02 21.90 23.51
N LYS A 137 -18.21 22.46 23.72
CA LYS A 137 -19.43 21.66 23.75
C LYS A 137 -19.58 20.90 22.43
N CYS A 138 -19.73 19.58 22.50
CA CYS A 138 -19.85 18.73 21.32
C CYS A 138 -20.99 19.19 20.41
N ASN A 139 -20.65 19.53 19.16
CA ASN A 139 -21.61 19.93 18.15
C ASN A 139 -21.37 19.12 16.86
N ARG A 140 -22.29 18.20 16.57
CA ARG A 140 -22.23 17.31 15.39
C ARG A 140 -22.33 18.04 14.04
N ASN A 141 -22.79 19.29 14.04
CA ASN A 141 -22.86 20.12 12.83
C ASN A 141 -21.58 20.93 12.61
N ASN A 142 -20.70 21.00 13.61
CA ASN A 142 -19.43 21.71 13.49
C ASN A 142 -18.38 20.79 12.86
N LYS A 143 -18.05 21.07 11.60
CA LYS A 143 -17.06 20.28 10.84
C LYS A 143 -15.65 20.37 11.43
N ASN A 144 -15.33 21.41 12.19
CA ASN A 144 -14.04 21.56 12.86
C ASN A 144 -13.83 20.63 14.07
N MET A 145 -14.84 19.81 14.39
CA MET A 145 -14.80 18.77 15.44
C MET A 145 -14.77 17.34 14.88
N ILE A 146 -14.78 17.18 13.56
CA ILE A 146 -14.90 15.88 12.89
C ILE A 146 -13.54 15.50 12.32
N PHE A 147 -13.06 14.33 12.72
CA PHE A 147 -11.74 13.80 12.37
C PHE A 147 -11.87 12.48 11.62
N ASN A 148 -10.81 12.12 10.91
CA ASN A 148 -10.63 10.83 10.26
C ASN A 148 -9.25 10.27 10.63
N ILE A 149 -9.11 8.94 10.64
CA ILE A 149 -7.84 8.26 10.88
C ILE A 149 -7.36 7.64 9.60
N THR A 150 -6.12 7.92 9.23
CA THR A 150 -5.45 7.24 8.13
C THR A 150 -4.33 6.38 8.70
N ASN A 151 -4.40 5.08 8.45
CA ASN A 151 -3.37 4.13 8.82
C ASN A 151 -2.05 4.49 8.10
N THR A 152 -0.95 4.50 8.84
CA THR A 152 0.41 4.76 8.32
C THR A 152 1.06 3.51 7.74
N PHE A 153 0.48 2.33 7.97
CA PHE A 153 1.01 1.06 7.49
C PHE A 153 1.10 1.04 5.96
N VAL A 154 2.33 1.10 5.45
CA VAL A 154 2.64 0.78 4.07
C VAL A 154 2.84 -0.73 4.02
N PRO A 155 1.98 -1.49 3.32
CA PRO A 155 2.23 -2.91 3.14
C PRO A 155 3.60 -3.12 2.50
N PRO A 156 4.36 -4.14 2.91
CA PRO A 156 5.65 -4.41 2.30
C PRO A 156 5.47 -4.54 0.78
N PRO A 157 6.44 -4.06 -0.03
CA PRO A 157 6.36 -4.23 -1.46
C PRO A 157 6.14 -5.71 -1.77
N PRO A 158 5.32 -6.05 -2.78
CA PRO A 158 5.11 -7.42 -3.16
C PRO A 158 6.48 -8.07 -3.42
N PRO A 159 6.72 -9.30 -2.94
CA PRO A 159 7.98 -9.96 -3.18
C PRO A 159 8.27 -9.96 -4.69
N PRO A 160 9.53 -9.77 -5.11
CA PRO A 160 9.88 -9.81 -6.51
C PRO A 160 9.36 -11.12 -7.14
N PRO A 161 8.90 -11.09 -8.41
CA PRO A 161 8.41 -12.27 -9.08
C PRO A 161 9.42 -13.41 -8.91
N ALA A 162 8.96 -14.57 -8.42
CA ALA A 162 9.82 -15.72 -8.30
C ALA A 162 10.44 -16.00 -9.67
N LYS A 163 11.77 -16.09 -9.75
CA LYS A 163 12.46 -16.48 -10.98
C LYS A 163 11.83 -17.80 -11.44
N PRO A 164 11.47 -17.95 -12.73
CA PRO A 164 10.94 -19.20 -13.22
C PRO A 164 11.95 -20.30 -12.91
N VAL A 165 11.56 -21.23 -12.03
CA VAL A 165 12.36 -22.41 -11.73
C VAL A 165 12.32 -23.25 -12.98
N CYS A 166 13.42 -23.22 -13.73
CA CYS A 166 13.61 -24.18 -14.79
C CYS A 166 13.82 -25.52 -14.15
N LYS A 167 12.74 -26.30 -14.11
CA LYS A 167 12.86 -27.73 -13.94
C LYS A 167 13.69 -28.20 -15.12
N ASP A 168 14.89 -28.69 -14.84
CA ASP A 168 15.67 -29.50 -15.76
C ASP A 168 14.84 -30.73 -16.10
N ASN A 169 13.92 -30.58 -17.05
CA ASN A 169 13.29 -31.68 -17.74
C ASN A 169 14.38 -32.27 -18.64
N LYS A 170 15.31 -33.01 -18.02
CA LYS A 170 16.29 -33.83 -18.72
C LYS A 170 15.47 -34.69 -19.69
N PRO A 171 15.60 -34.51 -21.01
CA PRO A 171 14.84 -35.31 -21.96
C PRO A 171 15.15 -36.78 -21.67
N LYS A 172 14.11 -37.55 -21.34
CA LYS A 172 14.24 -39.00 -21.20
C LYS A 172 14.76 -39.51 -22.55
N PRO A 173 15.86 -40.27 -22.61
CA PRO A 173 16.39 -40.76 -23.87
C PRO A 173 15.28 -41.47 -24.64
N ILE A 174 14.95 -40.94 -25.83
CA ILE A 174 14.00 -41.60 -26.72
C ILE A 174 14.71 -42.86 -27.21
N PRO A 175 14.11 -44.06 -27.08
CA PRO A 175 14.68 -45.28 -27.63
C PRO A 175 14.93 -45.10 -29.13
N TYR A 176 16.17 -45.22 -29.56
CA TYR A 176 16.52 -45.18 -30.98
C TYR A 176 15.83 -46.36 -31.67
N THR A 177 14.91 -46.06 -32.59
CA THR A 177 14.37 -47.03 -33.53
C THR A 177 15.13 -46.86 -34.84
N PRO A 178 15.86 -47.89 -35.31
CA PRO A 178 16.58 -47.80 -36.57
C PRO A 178 15.59 -47.58 -37.73
N PRO A 179 15.93 -46.74 -38.73
CA PRO A 179 15.07 -46.51 -39.87
C PRO A 179 14.87 -47.81 -40.67
N PRO A 180 13.66 -48.05 -41.21
CA PRO A 180 13.40 -49.20 -42.06
C PRO A 180 14.28 -49.15 -43.33
N LYS A 181 14.84 -50.29 -43.70
CA LYS A 181 15.61 -50.48 -44.95
C LYS A 181 14.72 -50.12 -46.14
N VAL A 182 15.07 -49.05 -46.86
CA VAL A 182 14.44 -48.69 -48.13
C VAL A 182 15.11 -49.51 -49.24
N THR A 183 14.36 -50.44 -49.82
CA THR A 183 14.76 -51.16 -51.03
C THR A 183 14.32 -50.33 -52.24
N TYR A 184 15.27 -49.80 -53.02
CA TYR A 184 14.99 -49.07 -54.24
C TYR A 184 14.82 -50.03 -55.41
N ASN A 185 13.66 -49.99 -56.07
CA ASN A 185 13.49 -50.56 -57.41
C ASN A 185 13.87 -49.49 -58.45
N PRO A 186 14.71 -49.80 -59.46
CA PRO A 186 15.05 -48.86 -60.51
C PRO A 186 13.86 -48.68 -61.47
N VAL A 187 13.41 -47.43 -61.62
CA VAL A 187 12.42 -47.03 -62.64
C VAL A 187 13.13 -46.22 -63.73
N SER A 188 12.82 -46.58 -64.97
CA SER A 188 13.33 -46.05 -66.22
C SER A 188 13.12 -44.54 -66.37
N PHE A 189 14.15 -43.82 -66.81
CA PHE A 189 14.11 -42.39 -67.10
C PHE A 189 13.30 -42.09 -68.38
N VAL A 190 12.27 -41.26 -68.26
CA VAL A 190 11.70 -40.49 -69.37
C VAL A 190 11.94 -39.02 -69.07
N ASN A 191 12.54 -38.34 -70.04
CA ASN A 191 13.04 -36.97 -69.97
C ASN A 191 11.92 -35.97 -70.32
N PRO A 192 11.60 -34.98 -69.47
CA PRO A 192 10.92 -33.77 -69.93
C PRO A 192 11.80 -32.51 -69.80
N SER A 193 11.59 -31.62 -70.75
CA SER A 193 12.20 -30.31 -70.98
C SER A 193 12.22 -29.38 -69.74
N PRO A 194 13.14 -28.39 -69.70
CA PRO A 194 13.39 -27.59 -68.50
C PRO A 194 12.36 -26.47 -68.32
N PRO A 195 11.86 -26.22 -67.10
CA PRO A 195 11.29 -24.94 -66.74
C PRO A 195 12.33 -24.01 -66.10
N SER A 196 12.16 -22.73 -66.39
CA SER A 196 12.98 -21.58 -66.05
C SER A 196 13.16 -21.37 -64.54
N TYR A 197 14.38 -21.04 -64.11
CA TYR A 197 14.72 -20.72 -62.73
C TYR A 197 14.39 -19.25 -62.40
N SER A 198 13.65 -19.03 -61.31
CA SER A 198 13.63 -17.76 -60.57
C SER A 198 14.42 -17.96 -59.28
N ILE A 199 15.50 -17.19 -59.14
CA ILE A 199 16.46 -17.27 -58.03
C ILE A 199 15.79 -16.75 -56.75
N VAL A 200 15.66 -17.61 -55.75
CA VAL A 200 15.33 -17.24 -54.36
C VAL A 200 16.61 -16.72 -53.71
N SER A 201 16.69 -15.42 -53.47
CA SER A 201 17.70 -14.84 -52.58
C SER A 201 17.22 -14.91 -51.13
N SER A 202 17.60 -15.97 -50.44
CA SER A 202 17.62 -15.98 -48.97
C SER A 202 18.62 -14.93 -48.48
N PRO A 203 18.25 -13.99 -47.59
CA PRO A 203 19.24 -13.19 -46.90
C PRO A 203 20.05 -14.10 -45.97
N ARG A 204 21.36 -14.07 -46.18
CA ARG A 204 22.38 -14.77 -45.41
C ARG A 204 22.38 -14.23 -43.98
N CYS A 205 22.24 -15.12 -43.01
CA CYS A 205 22.76 -14.88 -41.67
C CYS A 205 24.29 -15.02 -41.73
N MET A 206 25.02 -13.96 -41.38
CA MET A 206 26.45 -13.99 -41.05
C MET A 206 26.63 -13.34 -39.66
N PRO A 207 27.72 -13.66 -38.96
CA PRO A 207 27.69 -14.39 -37.70
C PRO A 207 27.46 -13.50 -36.47
N CYS A 208 26.74 -14.05 -35.48
CA CYS A 208 26.83 -13.57 -34.12
C CYS A 208 28.22 -13.88 -33.57
N GLU A 209 29.08 -12.86 -33.44
CA GLU A 209 30.10 -12.90 -32.40
C GLU A 209 29.42 -12.69 -31.04
N SER A 210 29.57 -13.67 -30.15
CA SER A 210 29.31 -13.54 -28.71
C SER A 210 30.66 -13.47 -27.99
N PRO A 211 30.69 -12.94 -26.75
CA PRO A 211 30.49 -13.86 -25.65
C PRO A 211 29.49 -13.36 -24.58
N ALA A 212 28.40 -14.13 -24.46
CA ALA A 212 27.75 -14.62 -23.23
C ALA A 212 27.16 -13.65 -22.18
N PRO A 213 26.11 -14.09 -21.43
CA PRO A 213 24.92 -14.77 -21.90
C PRO A 213 23.65 -14.08 -21.37
N ASN A 214 22.70 -13.74 -22.24
CA ASN A 214 21.32 -13.54 -21.81
C ASN A 214 20.52 -14.81 -22.10
N ILE A 215 20.10 -15.46 -21.02
CA ILE A 215 19.15 -16.55 -21.03
C ILE A 215 17.81 -15.99 -21.51
N CYS A 216 17.43 -16.29 -22.76
CA CYS A 216 16.09 -16.10 -23.26
C CYS A 216 15.29 -17.37 -23.00
N TYR A 217 14.28 -17.30 -22.11
CA TYR A 217 13.29 -18.37 -21.99
C TYR A 217 12.23 -18.20 -23.08
N SER A 218 11.99 -19.28 -23.81
CA SER A 218 10.82 -19.46 -24.66
C SER A 218 9.58 -19.63 -23.78
N CYS A 219 8.71 -18.61 -23.77
CA CYS A 219 7.32 -18.78 -23.34
C CYS A 219 6.51 -19.22 -24.57
N SER A 220 6.13 -20.49 -24.64
CA SER A 220 5.02 -20.94 -25.47
C SER A 220 3.71 -20.77 -24.69
N SER A 221 2.72 -20.15 -25.36
CA SER A 221 1.33 -19.88 -24.96
C SER A 221 1.09 -18.62 -24.12
N CYS A 222 0.93 -17.48 -24.82
CA CYS A 222 -0.23 -16.57 -24.75
C CYS A 222 0.06 -15.40 -25.71
N SER A 223 -0.87 -15.10 -26.61
CA SER A 223 -0.75 -14.05 -27.63
C SER A 223 -0.35 -12.70 -27.02
N PRO A 224 0.69 -12.00 -27.54
CA PRO A 224 1.06 -10.70 -27.01
C PRO A 224 0.05 -9.62 -27.46
N PRO A 225 -0.29 -8.63 -26.61
CA PRO A 225 -0.95 -7.43 -27.08
C PRO A 225 0.02 -6.60 -27.94
N PRO A 226 -0.46 -5.78 -28.89
CA PRO A 226 0.41 -4.92 -29.68
C PRO A 226 1.15 -3.94 -28.77
N CYS A 227 2.49 -3.96 -28.80
CA CYS A 227 3.32 -2.99 -28.11
C CYS A 227 3.08 -1.58 -28.69
N PRO A 228 2.95 -0.54 -27.83
CA PRO A 228 2.83 0.83 -28.29
C PRO A 228 4.15 1.31 -28.88
N CYS A 229 4.16 1.60 -30.18
CA CYS A 229 5.20 2.41 -30.80
C CYS A 229 4.96 3.87 -30.45
N SER A 230 5.70 4.40 -29.48
CA SER A 230 5.78 5.85 -29.17
C SER A 230 6.83 6.02 -28.06
N ALA A 231 7.89 6.82 -28.14
CA ALA A 231 8.13 7.97 -29.00
C ALA A 231 9.63 8.18 -29.26
N ASN A 232 9.90 8.83 -30.39
CA ASN A 232 11.14 9.49 -30.76
C ASN A 232 11.86 10.16 -29.58
N ARG A 233 13.18 9.96 -29.50
CA ARG A 233 14.10 11.08 -29.28
C ARG A 233 15.16 11.07 -30.37
N SER A 234 15.05 12.10 -31.21
CA SER A 234 16.02 12.55 -32.19
C SER A 234 17.32 12.94 -31.48
N TYR A 235 18.44 12.41 -31.96
CA TYR A 235 19.71 13.15 -31.98
C TYR A 235 20.07 13.31 -33.44
N GLY A 236 19.79 14.51 -33.96
CA GLY A 236 20.35 14.96 -35.23
C GLY A 236 21.85 15.17 -35.04
N GLY A 237 22.62 14.67 -36.01
CA GLY A 237 24.05 14.89 -36.11
C GLY A 237 24.42 16.12 -36.96
N PHE A 238 25.74 16.19 -37.21
CA PHE A 238 26.53 17.15 -38.01
C PHE A 238 26.89 18.44 -37.24
N TYR A 239 28.16 18.82 -37.05
CA TYR A 239 29.42 18.48 -37.75
C TYR A 239 30.50 17.88 -36.85
#